data_AF-A0A4P8TKR8-F1
#
_entry.id   AF-A0A4P8TKR8-F1
#
_cell.length_a   1.000
_cell.length_b   1.000
_cell.length_c   1.000
_cell.angle_alpha   90.00
_cell.angle_beta   90.00
_cell.angle_gamma   90.00
#
_symmetry.space_group_name_H-M   'P 1'
#
loop_
_entity.id
_entity.type
_entity.pdbx_description
1 polymer ?
#
loop_
_entity_poly.entity_id
_entity_poly.type
_entity_poly.pdbx_seq_one_letter_code
_entity_poly.pdbx_strand_id
1 'polypeptide(L)'
;MANPLVKIVVPIAGILAAQVGSRAARSGWGAVFGEDAPTVKANRASKKDTAARRKQAKKDGLSKAEIDEIRDPMDEQPVWKVMLWTLISGVMLQGFKQLAQQYAKKGTERVVSRRPRANRG
;
A
#
# COMPACT_ATOMS: atom_id res chain seq x y z
N MET A 1 -8.83 -31.65 11.63
CA MET A 1 -9.16 -30.86 10.43
C MET A 1 -9.23 -29.38 10.82
N ALA A 2 -8.53 -28.48 10.10
CA ALA A 2 -8.59 -27.05 10.40
C ALA A 2 -10.02 -26.52 10.28
N ASN A 3 -10.51 -25.82 11.31
CA ASN A 3 -11.89 -25.34 11.37
C ASN A 3 -12.19 -24.44 10.14
N PRO A 4 -13.30 -24.68 9.42
CA PRO A 4 -13.65 -23.92 8.21
C PRO A 4 -13.73 -22.41 8.43
N LEU A 5 -14.08 -21.94 9.63
CA LEU A 5 -14.07 -20.52 9.99
C LEU A 5 -12.65 -19.95 9.98
N VAL A 6 -11.66 -20.68 10.48
CA VAL A 6 -10.24 -20.27 10.47
C VAL A 6 -9.74 -20.14 9.02
N LYS A 7 -10.17 -21.04 8.12
CA LYS A 7 -9.80 -21.00 6.70
C LYS A 7 -10.34 -19.76 5.96
N ILE A 8 -11.45 -19.19 6.42
CA ILE A 8 -12.08 -18.00 5.81
C ILE A 8 -11.53 -16.71 6.43
N VAL A 9 -11.39 -16.69 7.76
CA VAL A 9 -10.99 -15.48 8.50
C VAL A 9 -9.53 -15.11 8.26
N VAL A 10 -8.63 -16.09 8.19
CA VAL A 10 -7.18 -15.85 8.02
C VAL A 10 -6.83 -15.14 6.69
N PRO A 11 -7.39 -15.52 5.53
CA PRO A 11 -7.24 -14.75 4.29
C PRO A 11 -7.79 -13.33 4.36
N ILE A 12 -8.98 -13.14 4.94
CA ILE A 12 -9.62 -11.82 5.06
C ILE A 12 -8.76 -10.89 5.92
N ALA A 13 -8.28 -11.37 7.07
CA ALA A 13 -7.38 -10.64 7.94
C ALA A 13 -6.08 -10.25 7.21
N GLY A 14 -5.54 -11.13 6.38
CA GLY A 14 -4.36 -10.84 5.55
C GLY A 14 -4.60 -9.72 4.53
N ILE A 15 -5.78 -9.68 3.89
CA ILE A 15 -6.15 -8.62 2.93
C ILE A 15 -6.30 -7.27 3.63
N LEU A 16 -7.01 -7.25 4.76
CA LEU A 16 -7.21 -6.03 5.55
C LEU A 16 -5.87 -5.49 6.10
N ALA A 17 -5.02 -6.36 6.60
CA ALA A 17 -3.69 -5.98 7.09
C ALA A 17 -2.80 -5.41 5.97
N ALA A 18 -2.88 -5.97 4.76
CA ALA A 18 -2.17 -5.43 3.61
C ALA A 18 -2.65 -4.01 3.24
N GLN A 19 -3.96 -3.75 3.31
CA GLN A 19 -4.51 -2.41 3.04
C GLN A 19 -4.08 -1.39 4.10
N VAL A 20 -4.16 -1.75 5.38
CA VAL A 20 -3.75 -0.88 6.50
C VAL A 20 -2.24 -0.65 6.48
N GLY A 21 -1.45 -1.71 6.30
CA GLY A 21 0.01 -1.62 6.19
C GLY A 21 0.44 -0.75 5.02
N SER A 22 -0.24 -0.83 3.87
CA SER A 22 0.04 0.02 2.72
C SER A 22 -0.28 1.50 2.98
N ARG A 23 -1.35 1.81 3.72
CA ARG A 23 -1.65 3.20 4.12
C ARG A 23 -0.62 3.73 5.12
N ALA A 24 -0.31 2.95 6.15
CA ALA A 24 0.67 3.32 7.17
C ALA A 24 2.08 3.54 6.57
N ALA A 25 2.48 2.69 5.61
CA ALA A 25 3.74 2.86 4.89
C ALA A 25 3.75 4.18 4.11
N ARG A 26 2.65 4.53 3.41
CA ARG A 26 2.56 5.77 2.62
C ARG A 26 2.58 7.02 3.49
N SER A 27 1.84 7.01 4.60
CA SER A 27 1.88 8.13 5.55
C SER A 27 3.24 8.27 6.21
N GLY A 28 3.88 7.15 6.58
CA GLY A 28 5.25 7.15 7.11
C GLY A 28 6.26 7.69 6.10
N TRP A 29 6.11 7.32 4.83
CA TRP A 29 6.96 7.83 3.75
C TRP A 29 6.82 9.35 3.59
N GLY A 30 5.58 9.85 3.52
CA GLY A 30 5.30 11.29 3.44
C GLY A 30 5.80 12.06 4.66
N ALA A 31 5.74 11.46 5.85
CA ALA A 31 6.26 12.10 7.07
C ALA A 31 7.80 12.16 7.11
N VAL A 32 8.50 11.16 6.58
CA VAL A 32 9.97 11.09 6.61
C VAL A 32 10.60 11.90 5.49
N PHE A 33 10.02 11.85 4.29
CA PHE A 33 10.61 12.45 3.10
C PHE A 33 9.89 13.69 2.60
N GLY A 34 8.72 14.05 3.15
CA GLY A 34 7.91 15.18 2.68
C GLY A 34 7.35 15.00 1.26
N GLU A 35 7.54 13.81 0.67
CA GLU A 35 7.23 13.48 -0.71
C GLU A 35 6.20 12.34 -0.77
N ASP A 36 5.42 12.30 -1.85
CA ASP A 36 4.54 11.17 -2.11
C ASP A 36 5.34 9.89 -2.33
N ALA A 37 4.85 8.79 -1.75
CA ALA A 37 5.48 7.48 -1.91
C ALA A 37 5.50 7.06 -3.39
N PRO A 38 6.63 6.50 -3.89
CA PRO A 38 6.78 6.09 -5.28
C PRO A 38 5.89 4.88 -5.58
N THR A 39 4.64 5.17 -5.91
CA THR A 39 3.60 4.18 -6.19
C THR A 39 3.13 4.31 -7.63
N VAL A 40 2.66 3.20 -8.22
CA VAL A 40 2.12 3.20 -9.60
C VAL A 40 0.99 4.21 -9.78
N LYS A 41 0.19 4.46 -8.73
CA LYS A 41 -0.87 5.47 -8.75
C LYS A 41 -0.30 6.89 -8.74
N ALA A 42 0.69 7.18 -7.88
CA ALA A 42 1.38 8.47 -7.85
C ALA A 42 2.07 8.77 -9.18
N ASN A 43 2.83 7.80 -9.73
CA ASN A 43 3.46 7.92 -11.05
C ASN A 43 2.45 8.24 -12.16
N ARG A 44 1.29 7.56 -12.17
CA ARG A 44 0.24 7.81 -13.18
C ARG A 44 -0.43 9.17 -12.98
N ALA A 45 -0.61 9.62 -11.74
CA ALA A 45 -1.18 10.93 -11.45
C ALA A 45 -0.22 12.04 -11.87
N SER A 46 1.06 11.91 -11.53
CA SER A 46 2.11 12.87 -11.90
C SER A 46 2.25 13.02 -13.42
N LYS A 47 2.27 11.90 -14.16
CA LYS A 47 2.29 11.89 -15.64
C LYS A 47 1.07 12.59 -16.25
N LYS A 48 -0.11 12.41 -15.64
CA LYS A 48 -1.33 13.08 -16.11
C LYS A 48 -1.29 14.58 -15.83
N ASP A 49 -0.79 14.98 -14.66
CA ASP A 49 -0.69 16.39 -14.28
C ASP A 49 0.35 17.11 -15.13
N THR A 50 1.52 16.53 -15.35
CA THR A 50 2.52 17.07 -16.29
C THR A 50 1.99 17.16 -17.71
N ALA A 51 1.28 16.14 -18.20
CA ALA A 51 0.66 16.21 -19.52
C ALA A 51 -0.41 17.32 -19.61
N ALA A 52 -1.15 17.56 -18.53
CA ALA A 52 -2.11 18.66 -18.46
C ALA A 52 -1.40 20.03 -18.45
N ARG A 53 -0.34 20.18 -17.66
CA ARG A 53 0.50 21.40 -17.60
C ARG A 53 1.16 21.70 -18.94
N ARG A 54 1.71 20.69 -19.61
CA ARG A 54 2.28 20.85 -20.97
C ARG A 54 1.22 21.27 -22.00
N LYS A 55 0.00 20.73 -21.89
CA LYS A 55 -1.13 21.16 -22.75
C LYS A 55 -1.57 22.58 -22.46
N GLN A 56 -1.58 22.99 -21.19
CA GLN A 56 -1.92 24.35 -20.80
C GLN A 56 -0.85 25.34 -21.25
N ALA A 57 0.43 25.04 -21.01
CA ALA A 57 1.56 25.81 -21.51
C ALA A 57 1.55 26.00 -23.04
N LYS A 58 1.13 24.96 -23.78
CA LYS A 58 0.91 25.06 -25.23
C LYS A 58 -0.23 26.03 -25.62
N LYS A 59 -1.30 26.11 -24.81
CA LYS A 59 -2.39 27.08 -25.01
C LYS A 59 -1.96 28.50 -24.65
N ASP A 60 -1.11 28.63 -23.65
CA ASP A 60 -0.59 29.91 -23.15
C ASP A 60 0.51 30.49 -24.07
N GLY A 61 0.90 29.76 -25.12
CA GLY A 61 1.80 30.24 -26.16
C GLY A 61 3.29 30.08 -25.85
N LEU A 62 3.66 29.29 -24.83
CA LEU A 62 5.06 29.02 -24.50
C LEU A 62 5.79 28.32 -25.67
N SER A 63 7.08 28.58 -25.77
CA SER A 63 7.94 27.94 -26.76
C SER A 63 8.08 26.44 -26.46
N LYS A 64 8.42 25.65 -27.50
CA LYS A 64 8.63 24.20 -27.33
C LYS A 64 9.71 23.89 -26.28
N ALA A 65 10.76 24.71 -26.21
CA ALA A 65 11.83 24.54 -25.23
C ALA A 65 11.32 24.68 -23.78
N GLU A 66 10.47 25.66 -23.51
CA GLU A 66 9.88 25.88 -22.17
C GLU A 66 8.86 24.80 -21.80
N ILE A 67 8.14 24.25 -22.79
CA ILE A 67 7.20 23.13 -22.56
C ILE A 67 7.97 21.84 -22.25
N ASP A 68 9.11 21.61 -22.90
CA ASP A 68 9.94 20.43 -22.67
C ASP A 68 10.66 20.48 -21.31
N GLU A 69 10.86 21.68 -20.76
CA GLU A 69 11.40 21.90 -19.42
C GLU A 69 10.40 21.52 -18.30
N ILE A 70 9.10 21.41 -18.62
CA ILE A 70 8.09 20.85 -17.70
C ILE A 70 8.34 19.34 -17.54
N ARG A 71 9.23 18.97 -16.63
CA ARG A 71 9.57 17.58 -16.26
C ARG A 71 8.59 16.99 -15.25
N ASP A 72 8.49 15.66 -15.26
CA ASP A 72 7.73 14.92 -14.26
C ASP A 72 8.53 14.87 -12.96
N PRO A 73 8.00 15.37 -11.83
CA PRO A 73 8.70 15.32 -10.55
C PRO A 73 8.98 13.88 -10.08
N MET A 74 8.28 12.87 -10.60
CA MET A 74 8.58 11.46 -10.31
C MET A 74 9.78 10.92 -11.10
N ASP A 75 10.11 11.52 -12.26
CA ASP A 75 11.29 11.13 -13.05
C ASP A 75 12.59 11.65 -12.43
N GLU A 76 12.50 12.64 -11.52
CA GLU A 76 13.62 13.20 -10.76
C GLU A 76 13.85 12.48 -9.42
N GLN A 77 12.98 11.53 -9.05
CA GLN A 77 13.16 10.82 -7.79
C GLN A 77 14.40 9.90 -7.85
N PRO A 78 15.29 9.97 -6.85
CA PRO A 78 16.46 9.10 -6.79
C PRO A 78 16.08 7.61 -6.80
N VAL A 79 16.74 6.81 -7.64
CA VAL A 79 16.49 5.36 -7.76
C VAL A 79 16.59 4.64 -6.41
N TRP A 80 17.49 5.08 -5.53
CA TRP A 80 17.64 4.51 -4.19
C TRP A 80 16.40 4.69 -3.31
N LYS A 81 15.65 5.79 -3.46
CA LYS A 81 14.38 6.00 -2.74
C LYS A 81 13.34 4.98 -3.20
N VAL A 82 13.30 4.66 -4.49
CA VAL A 82 12.39 3.63 -5.03
C VAL A 82 12.77 2.24 -4.53
N MET A 83 14.07 1.91 -4.51
CA MET A 83 14.56 0.64 -3.95
C MET A 83 14.23 0.52 -2.46
N LEU A 84 14.50 1.58 -1.68
CA LEU A 84 14.21 1.63 -0.25
C LEU A 84 12.71 1.45 0.01
N TRP A 85 11.86 2.15 -0.73
CA TRP A 85 10.40 1.99 -0.62
C TRP A 85 9.96 0.56 -0.94
N THR A 86 10.51 -0.05 -1.99
CA THR A 86 10.18 -1.43 -2.39
C THR A 86 10.57 -2.43 -1.29
N LEU A 87 11.74 -2.25 -0.68
CA LEU A 87 12.21 -3.08 0.42
C LEU A 87 11.35 -2.90 1.68
N ILE A 88 11.12 -1.65 2.10
CA ILE A 88 10.32 -1.35 3.30
C ILE A 88 8.88 -1.85 3.11
N SER A 89 8.25 -1.56 1.98
CA SER A 89 6.88 -2.00 1.71
C SER A 89 6.76 -3.52 1.64
N GLY A 90 7.75 -4.22 1.07
CA GLY A 90 7.79 -5.68 1.04
C GLY A 90 7.88 -6.29 2.43
N VAL A 91 8.84 -5.84 3.24
CA VAL A 91 9.05 -6.32 4.62
C VAL A 91 7.85 -5.99 5.50
N MET A 92 7.33 -4.76 5.41
CA MET A 92 6.21 -4.30 6.21
C MET A 92 4.93 -5.06 5.87
N LEU A 93 4.61 -5.27 4.58
CA LEU A 93 3.45 -6.07 4.17
C LEU A 93 3.56 -7.53 4.59
N GLN A 94 4.76 -8.14 4.49
CA GLN A 94 4.97 -9.51 4.96
C GLN A 94 4.81 -9.61 6.48
N GLY A 95 5.38 -8.68 7.24
CA GLY A 95 5.26 -8.61 8.70
C GLY A 95 3.81 -8.46 9.15
N PHE A 96 3.08 -7.49 8.59
CA PHE A 96 1.66 -7.27 8.90
C PHE A 96 0.79 -8.47 8.52
N LYS A 97 1.05 -9.11 7.38
CA LYS A 97 0.32 -10.30 6.95
C LYS A 97 0.56 -11.47 7.90
N GLN A 98 1.82 -11.75 8.27
CA GLN A 98 2.14 -12.84 9.19
C GLN A 98 1.54 -12.60 10.58
N LEU A 99 1.65 -11.39 11.11
CA LEU A 99 1.03 -11.03 12.39
C LEU A 99 -0.49 -11.18 12.33
N ALA A 100 -1.15 -10.60 11.31
CA ALA A 100 -2.60 -10.69 11.16
C ALA A 100 -3.09 -12.14 11.05
N GLN A 101 -2.37 -12.99 10.30
CA GLN A 101 -2.71 -14.41 10.19
C GLN A 101 -2.52 -15.16 11.52
N GLN A 102 -1.45 -14.88 12.25
CA GLN A 102 -1.20 -15.49 13.57
C GLN A 102 -2.24 -15.06 14.61
N TYR A 103 -2.59 -13.77 14.66
CA TYR A 103 -3.62 -13.27 15.57
C TYR A 103 -5.02 -13.75 15.19
N ALA A 104 -5.36 -13.74 13.90
CA ALA A 104 -6.64 -14.27 13.41
C ALA A 104 -6.78 -15.76 13.73
N LYS A 105 -5.71 -16.54 13.55
CA LYS A 105 -5.70 -17.97 13.90
C LYS A 105 -5.90 -18.17 15.41
N LYS A 106 -5.09 -17.51 16.26
CA LYS A 106 -5.21 -17.62 17.73
C LYS A 106 -6.57 -17.13 18.25
N GLY A 107 -7.09 -16.04 17.72
CA GLY A 107 -8.38 -15.48 18.11
C GLY A 107 -9.54 -16.38 17.71
N THR A 108 -9.53 -16.88 16.46
CA THR A 108 -10.57 -17.79 15.96
C THR A 108 -10.51 -19.14 16.68
N GLU A 109 -9.32 -19.68 16.94
CA GLU A 109 -9.15 -20.90 17.74
C GLU A 109 -9.65 -20.71 19.18
N ARG A 110 -9.45 -19.55 19.80
CA ARG A 110 -9.97 -19.25 21.15
C ARG A 110 -11.49 -19.12 21.20
N VAL A 111 -12.12 -18.60 20.14
CA VAL A 111 -13.58 -18.48 20.02
C VAL A 111 -14.21 -19.85 19.71
N VAL A 112 -13.58 -20.63 18.83
CA VAL A 112 -14.03 -21.97 18.43
C VAL A 112 -13.81 -23.01 19.53
N SER A 113 -12.76 -22.88 20.35
CA SER A 113 -12.46 -23.80 21.45
C SER A 113 -13.35 -23.61 22.68
N ARG A 114 -14.21 -22.58 22.72
CA ARG A 114 -15.33 -22.53 23.66
C ARG A 114 -16.33 -23.63 23.25
N ARG A 115 -16.13 -24.81 23.85
CA ARG A 115 -16.81 -26.09 23.56
C ARG A 115 -18.32 -25.94 23.34
N PRO A 116 -18.92 -26.77 22.46
CA PRO A 116 -20.32 -27.14 22.60
C PRO A 116 -20.53 -27.66 24.03
N ARG A 117 -21.55 -27.14 24.74
CA ARG A 117 -21.97 -27.74 26.00
C ARG A 117 -22.25 -29.22 25.71
N ALA A 118 -21.52 -30.11 26.38
CA ALA A 118 -21.92 -31.50 26.43
C ALA A 118 -23.33 -31.50 27.04
N ASN A 119 -24.33 -31.90 26.27
CA ASN A 119 -25.67 -32.17 26.78
C ASN A 119 -25.51 -33.15 27.95
N ARG A 120 -25.71 -32.65 29.16
CA ARG A 120 -26.11 -33.47 30.31
C ARG A 120 -27.62 -33.40 30.32
N GLY A 121 -28.25 -34.51 29.95
CA GLY A 121 -29.69 -34.68 29.78
C GLY A 121 -29.93 -35.69 28.70
#